data_AF-A0AAE4F0H4-F1
#
_entry.id   AF-A0AAE4F0H4-F1
#
_cell.length_a   1.000
_cell.length_b   1.000
_cell.length_c   1.000
_cell.angle_alpha   90.00
_cell.angle_beta   90.00
_cell.angle_gamma   90.00
#
_symmetry.space_group_name_H-M   'P 1'
#
loop_
_entity.id
_entity.type
_entity.pdbx_description
1 polymer ?
#
loop_
_entity_poly.entity_id
_entity_poly.type
_entity_poly.pdbx_seq_one_letter_code
_entity_poly.pdbx_strand_id
1 'polypeptide(L)'
;MATLQAATTSTGALVSDPQAVRELCENHCFGTLNWEVDDDGELVIWGYDSFEVYEARENGLPDYDGGIVTHEFLRSLAEYLEPNEEFDIQTAGFTKCRFPVLAKRYVVRDGEVLHADLSSPDPIDE
;
A
#
# COMPACT_ATOMS: atom_id res chain seq x y z
N MET A 1 -3.92 17.14 17.44
CA MET A 1 -3.45 16.62 16.15
C MET A 1 -4.41 17.03 15.04
N ALA A 2 -3.91 17.19 13.82
CA ALA A 2 -4.77 17.30 12.66
C ALA A 2 -4.93 15.90 12.05
N THR A 3 -6.15 15.42 11.95
CA THR A 3 -6.46 14.12 11.34
C THR A 3 -6.26 14.25 9.83
N LEU A 4 -5.37 13.45 9.26
CA LEU A 4 -5.25 13.29 7.82
C LEU A 4 -6.57 12.68 7.31
N GLN A 5 -7.14 13.28 6.27
CA GLN A 5 -8.30 12.72 5.58
C GLN A 5 -7.80 12.19 4.24
N ALA A 6 -7.59 10.89 4.15
CA ALA A 6 -7.12 10.22 2.95
C ALA A 6 -8.03 9.03 2.61
N ALA A 7 -8.04 8.67 1.34
CA ALA A 7 -8.60 7.43 0.85
C ALA A 7 -7.51 6.68 0.08
N THR A 8 -7.44 5.38 0.28
CA THR A 8 -6.56 4.47 -0.45
C THR A 8 -7.42 3.43 -1.16
N THR A 9 -7.04 3.10 -2.39
CA THR A 9 -7.60 1.99 -3.16
C THR A 9 -6.49 1.34 -3.98
N SER A 10 -6.58 0.05 -4.21
CA SER A 10 -5.76 -0.65 -5.19
C SER A 10 -6.58 -1.11 -6.39
N THR A 11 -5.90 -1.48 -7.48
CA THR A 11 -6.42 -2.47 -8.43
C THR A 11 -6.52 -3.84 -7.76
N GLY A 12 -7.28 -4.76 -8.34
CA GLY A 12 -7.12 -6.18 -8.06
C GLY A 12 -5.90 -6.71 -8.79
N ALA A 13 -5.12 -7.58 -8.13
CA ALA A 13 -4.00 -8.28 -8.76
C ALA A 13 -4.00 -9.75 -8.35
N LEU A 14 -3.86 -10.64 -9.34
CA LEU A 14 -3.77 -12.07 -9.09
C LEU A 14 -2.43 -12.44 -8.45
N VAL A 15 -2.49 -13.29 -7.42
CA VAL A 15 -1.31 -13.82 -6.74
C VAL A 15 -1.16 -15.32 -6.96
N SER A 16 0.10 -15.73 -7.12
CA SER A 16 0.50 -17.12 -7.35
C SER A 16 0.36 -18.02 -6.12
N ASP A 17 0.44 -17.44 -4.92
CA ASP A 17 0.20 -18.13 -3.65
C ASP A 17 -0.71 -17.30 -2.74
N PRO A 18 -2.04 -17.47 -2.86
CA PRO A 18 -3.00 -16.75 -2.03
C PRO A 18 -2.84 -16.99 -0.53
N GLN A 19 -2.30 -18.13 -0.10
CA GLN A 19 -2.11 -18.40 1.33
C GLN A 19 -0.89 -17.66 1.85
N ALA A 20 0.24 -17.72 1.15
CA ALA A 20 1.45 -16.99 1.53
C ALA A 20 1.21 -15.48 1.56
N VAL A 21 0.41 -14.94 0.63
CA VAL A 21 0.06 -13.52 0.62
C VAL A 21 -0.84 -13.14 1.81
N ARG A 22 -1.80 -14.01 2.19
CA ARG A 22 -2.59 -13.78 3.42
C ARG A 22 -1.69 -13.75 4.65
N GLU A 23 -0.78 -14.71 4.80
CA GLU A 23 0.18 -14.75 5.90
C GLU A 23 1.09 -13.52 5.89
N LEU A 24 1.55 -13.08 4.72
CA LEU A 24 2.33 -11.86 4.56
C LEU A 24 1.54 -10.64 5.06
N CYS A 25 0.29 -10.48 4.65
CA CYS A 25 -0.56 -9.38 5.08
C CYS A 25 -0.92 -9.45 6.58
N GLU A 26 -1.12 -10.64 7.15
CA GLU A 26 -1.39 -10.84 8.58
C GLU A 26 -0.19 -10.48 9.47
N ASN A 27 1.04 -10.69 8.96
CA ASN A 27 2.27 -10.31 9.65
C ASN A 27 2.55 -8.79 9.62
N HIS A 28 1.74 -8.03 8.89
CA HIS A 28 1.86 -6.58 8.77
C HIS A 28 0.60 -5.88 9.26
N CYS A 29 0.73 -4.60 9.61
CA CYS A 29 -0.37 -3.75 10.02
C CYS A 29 -0.55 -2.61 9.01
N PHE A 30 -1.76 -2.53 8.44
CA PHE A 30 -2.15 -1.51 7.46
C PHE A 30 -2.94 -0.35 8.11
N GLY A 31 -2.82 -0.20 9.44
CA GLY A 31 -3.57 0.78 10.21
C GLY A 31 -5.08 0.52 10.13
N THR A 32 -5.81 1.41 9.47
CA THR A 32 -7.27 1.31 9.28
C THR A 32 -7.68 0.87 7.87
N LEU A 33 -6.72 0.58 6.99
CA LEU A 33 -7.01 0.03 5.68
C LEU A 33 -7.41 -1.44 5.80
N ASN A 34 -8.34 -1.82 4.92
CA ASN A 34 -8.75 -3.20 4.74
C ASN A 34 -7.94 -3.80 3.59
N TRP A 35 -7.78 -5.11 3.65
CA TRP A 35 -7.22 -5.90 2.57
C TRP A 35 -7.96 -7.23 2.52
N GLU A 36 -8.03 -7.82 1.33
CA GLU A 36 -8.53 -9.18 1.16
C GLU A 36 -7.79 -9.87 0.03
N VAL A 37 -7.61 -11.18 0.17
CA VAL A 37 -7.32 -12.07 -0.95
C VAL A 37 -8.56 -12.91 -1.13
N ASP A 38 -9.23 -12.77 -2.27
CA ASP A 38 -10.50 -13.42 -2.53
C ASP A 38 -10.34 -14.92 -2.87
N ASP A 39 -11.46 -15.56 -3.25
CA ASP A 39 -11.50 -16.97 -3.62
C ASP A 39 -10.82 -17.27 -4.96
N ASP A 40 -10.71 -16.27 -5.84
CA ASP A 40 -10.04 -16.35 -7.14
C ASP A 40 -8.53 -16.04 -7.03
N GLY A 41 -8.07 -15.64 -5.84
CA GLY A 41 -6.67 -15.30 -5.57
C GLY A 41 -6.32 -13.86 -5.95
N GLU A 42 -7.31 -12.97 -6.06
CA GLU A 42 -7.10 -11.56 -6.30
C GLU A 42 -6.88 -10.82 -4.97
N LEU A 43 -5.78 -10.08 -4.85
CA LEU A 43 -5.48 -9.20 -3.73
C LEU A 43 -6.05 -7.80 -3.99
N VAL A 44 -6.78 -7.25 -3.01
CA VAL A 44 -7.26 -5.86 -3.02
C VAL A 44 -7.00 -5.18 -1.68
N ILE A 45 -6.67 -3.88 -1.70
CA ILE A 45 -6.47 -3.03 -0.52
C ILE A 45 -7.29 -1.75 -0.65
N TRP A 46 -8.04 -1.37 0.39
CA TRP A 46 -8.87 -0.16 0.36
C TRP A 46 -9.19 0.38 1.75
N GLY A 47 -9.48 1.68 1.85
CA GLY A 47 -9.96 2.28 3.08
C GLY A 47 -9.76 3.79 3.17
N TYR A 48 -10.02 4.33 4.35
CA TYR A 48 -9.92 5.76 4.64
C TYR A 48 -8.68 6.08 5.47
N ASP A 49 -7.51 5.81 4.90
CA ASP A 49 -6.22 6.15 5.47
C ASP A 49 -5.17 6.35 4.37
N SER A 50 -3.98 6.81 4.75
CA SER A 50 -2.81 6.71 3.89
C SER A 50 -2.25 5.29 3.85
N PHE A 51 -1.76 4.86 2.70
CA PHE A 51 -1.05 3.58 2.59
C PHE A 51 0.33 3.65 3.26
N GLU A 52 0.37 3.24 4.52
CA GLU A 52 1.57 3.07 5.34
C GLU A 52 1.48 1.71 6.04
N VAL A 53 2.52 0.89 5.86
CA VAL A 53 2.56 -0.48 6.36
C VAL A 53 3.61 -0.56 7.47
N TYR A 54 3.25 -1.22 8.57
CA TYR A 54 4.10 -1.47 9.72
C TYR A 54 4.24 -2.98 9.93
N GLU A 55 5.25 -3.41 10.67
CA GLU A 55 5.24 -4.76 11.23
C GLU A 55 4.07 -4.89 12.22
N ALA A 56 3.40 -6.03 12.23
CA ALA A 56 2.38 -6.33 13.22
C ALA A 56 3.04 -6.85 14.51
N ARG A 57 2.70 -6.24 15.65
CA ARG A 57 3.02 -6.81 16.96
C ARG A 57 2.15 -8.05 17.22
N GLU A 58 2.48 -8.83 18.26
CA GLU A 58 1.70 -10.02 18.66
C GLU A 58 0.20 -9.76 18.90
N ASN A 59 -0.18 -8.50 19.17
CA ASN A 59 -1.56 -8.08 19.37
C ASN A 59 -2.22 -7.46 18.12
N GLY A 60 -1.59 -7.55 16.95
CA GLY A 60 -2.06 -7.00 15.67
C GLY A 60 -1.95 -5.47 15.55
N LEU A 61 -1.42 -4.78 16.57
CA LEU A 61 -1.19 -3.34 16.51
C LEU A 61 0.12 -3.04 15.77
N PRO A 62 0.23 -1.85 15.15
CA PRO A 62 1.43 -1.47 14.42
C PRO A 62 2.62 -1.29 15.38
N ASP A 63 3.78 -1.77 14.96
CA ASP A 63 5.04 -1.47 15.62
C ASP A 63 5.60 -0.10 15.22
N TYR A 64 5.15 0.95 15.92
CA TYR A 64 5.65 2.31 15.68
C TYR A 64 7.14 2.49 16.01
N ASP A 65 7.73 1.63 16.85
CA ASP A 65 9.15 1.73 17.22
C ASP A 65 10.04 1.18 16.09
N GLY A 66 9.56 0.17 15.34
CA GLY A 66 10.21 -0.38 14.14
C GLY A 66 10.12 0.53 12.91
N GLY A 67 9.10 1.39 12.85
CA GLY A 67 8.90 2.35 11.76
C GLY A 67 8.10 1.80 10.58
N ILE A 68 8.03 2.56 9.49
CA ILE A 68 7.27 2.24 8.28
C ILE A 68 8.09 1.29 7.40
N VAL A 69 7.50 0.16 7.01
CA VAL A 69 8.11 -0.92 6.21
C VAL A 69 7.40 -1.14 4.86
N THR A 70 6.73 -0.11 4.34
CA THR A 70 5.95 -0.19 3.09
C THR A 70 6.74 -0.73 1.91
N HIS A 71 7.99 -0.30 1.71
CA HIS A 71 8.77 -0.76 0.56
C HIS A 71 9.22 -2.22 0.70
N GLU A 72 9.57 -2.63 1.91
CA GLU A 72 9.93 -4.01 2.23
C GLU A 72 8.74 -4.94 2.01
N PHE A 73 7.56 -4.57 2.52
CA PHE A 73 6.31 -5.29 2.28
C PHE A 73 6.02 -5.45 0.78
N LEU A 74 6.06 -4.34 0.02
CA LEU A 74 5.77 -4.38 -1.42
C LEU A 74 6.78 -5.20 -2.22
N ARG A 75 8.06 -5.20 -1.80
CA ARG A 75 9.09 -6.06 -2.43
C ARG A 75 8.82 -7.54 -2.18
N SER A 76 8.47 -7.91 -0.96
CA SER A 76 8.08 -9.29 -0.63
C SER A 76 6.82 -9.69 -1.41
N LEU A 77 5.83 -8.80 -1.50
CA LEU A 77 4.60 -9.04 -2.27
C LEU A 77 4.89 -9.23 -3.77
N ALA A 78 5.86 -8.52 -4.33
CA ALA A 78 6.23 -8.62 -5.74
C ALA A 78 6.66 -10.03 -6.16
N GLU A 79 7.20 -10.83 -5.23
CA GLU A 79 7.59 -12.23 -5.48
C GLU A 79 6.37 -13.16 -5.68
N TYR A 80 5.18 -12.72 -5.25
CA TYR A 80 3.96 -13.51 -5.28
C TYR A 80 2.97 -13.08 -6.36
N LEU A 81 3.17 -11.95 -7.04
CA LEU A 81 2.30 -11.56 -8.15
C LEU A 81 2.44 -12.55 -9.33
N GLU A 82 1.32 -12.87 -9.97
CA GLU A 82 1.34 -13.65 -11.21
C GLU A 82 2.12 -12.91 -12.32
N PRO A 83 2.70 -13.64 -13.30
CA PRO A 83 3.47 -12.99 -14.36
C PRO A 83 2.64 -12.01 -15.18
N ASN A 84 3.17 -10.80 -15.39
CA ASN A 84 2.52 -9.67 -16.07
C ASN A 84 1.34 -9.02 -15.32
N GLU A 85 1.10 -9.38 -14.06
CA GLU A 85 0.17 -8.65 -13.21
C GLU A 85 0.78 -7.33 -12.72
N GLU A 86 -0.09 -6.33 -12.53
CA GLU A 86 0.26 -5.02 -11.97
C GLU A 86 -0.65 -4.73 -10.78
N PHE A 87 -0.03 -4.53 -9.61
CA PHE A 87 -0.74 -4.09 -8.41
C PHE A 87 -0.50 -2.60 -8.19
N ASP A 88 -1.52 -1.79 -8.48
CA ASP A 88 -1.46 -0.33 -8.41
C ASP A 88 -2.26 0.18 -7.22
N ILE A 89 -1.57 0.79 -6.25
CA ILE A 89 -2.13 1.32 -5.02
C ILE A 89 -2.06 2.84 -5.06
N GLN A 90 -3.21 3.49 -4.93
CA GLN A 90 -3.34 4.94 -5.03
C GLN A 90 -3.91 5.50 -3.72
N THR A 91 -3.27 6.54 -3.19
CA THR A 91 -3.75 7.30 -2.05
C THR A 91 -3.94 8.75 -2.44
N ALA A 92 -5.09 9.34 -2.08
CA ALA A 92 -5.33 10.76 -2.20
C ALA A 92 -5.95 11.31 -0.90
N GLY A 93 -5.55 12.51 -0.49
CA GLY A 93 -6.03 13.10 0.77
C GLY A 93 -5.59 14.54 1.02
N PHE A 94 -5.95 15.05 2.18
CA PHE A 94 -5.57 16.38 2.65
C PHE A 94 -5.66 16.49 4.18
N THR A 95 -5.01 17.50 4.75
CA THR A 95 -5.17 17.83 6.17
C THR A 95 -5.80 19.21 6.34
N LYS A 96 -7.04 19.25 6.87
CA LYS A 96 -7.75 20.48 7.31
C LYS A 96 -7.73 21.66 6.33
N CYS A 97 -7.76 21.42 5.02
CA CYS A 97 -7.74 22.44 3.95
C CYS A 97 -6.64 23.53 4.07
N ARG A 98 -5.60 23.30 4.88
CA ARG A 98 -4.53 24.28 5.19
C ARG A 98 -3.13 23.70 5.03
N PHE A 99 -3.04 22.38 4.87
CA PHE A 99 -1.82 21.67 4.57
C PHE A 99 -1.86 21.21 3.11
N PRO A 100 -0.69 20.93 2.51
CA PRO A 100 -0.61 20.40 1.16
C PRO A 100 -1.53 19.18 0.95
N VAL A 101 -2.03 19.06 -0.26
CA VAL A 101 -2.69 17.85 -0.73
C VAL A 101 -1.69 16.69 -0.61
N LEU A 102 -2.19 15.52 -0.24
CA LEU A 102 -1.46 14.27 -0.31
C LEU A 102 -1.94 13.52 -1.54
N ALA A 103 -1.02 13.14 -2.42
CA ALA A 103 -1.26 12.08 -3.38
C ALA A 103 0.01 11.22 -3.43
N LYS A 104 -0.18 9.90 -3.32
CA LYS A 104 0.87 8.90 -3.39
C LYS A 104 0.37 7.76 -4.27
N ARG A 105 1.27 7.14 -5.03
CA ARG A 105 1.00 5.96 -5.83
C ARG A 105 2.16 4.99 -5.70
N TYR A 106 1.84 3.73 -5.45
CA TYR A 106 2.77 2.62 -5.53
C TYR A 106 2.32 1.68 -6.63
N VAL A 107 3.24 1.22 -7.47
CA VAL A 107 2.96 0.22 -8.49
C VAL A 107 3.94 -0.92 -8.31
N VAL A 108 3.43 -2.14 -8.14
CA VAL A 108 4.24 -3.36 -8.11
C VAL A 108 4.00 -4.13 -9.40
N ARG A 109 5.05 -4.36 -10.17
CA ARG A 109 5.00 -5.12 -11.43
C ARG A 109 6.39 -5.62 -11.80
N ASP A 110 6.47 -6.73 -12.50
CA ASP A 110 7.73 -7.29 -13.01
C ASP A 110 8.83 -7.45 -11.93
N GLY A 111 8.44 -7.71 -10.67
CA GLY A 111 9.35 -7.81 -9.53
C GLY A 111 9.90 -6.46 -9.01
N GLU A 112 9.45 -5.34 -9.58
CA GLU A 112 9.85 -3.99 -9.20
C GLU A 112 8.75 -3.27 -8.40
N VAL A 113 9.18 -2.31 -7.56
CA VAL A 113 8.29 -1.41 -6.82
C VAL A 113 8.59 0.03 -7.27
N LEU A 114 7.59 0.67 -7.89
CA LEU A 114 7.63 2.05 -8.35
C LEU A 114 6.83 2.93 -7.38
N HIS A 115 7.29 4.16 -7.15
CA HIS A 115 6.64 5.11 -6.26
C HIS A 115 6.60 6.51 -6.89
N ALA A 116 5.47 7.19 -6.73
CA ALA A 116 5.30 8.59 -7.09
C ALA A 116 4.46 9.33 -6.03
N ASP A 117 4.82 10.58 -5.73
CA ASP A 117 4.04 11.46 -4.87
C ASP A 117 4.11 12.92 -5.34
N LEU A 118 3.46 13.82 -4.61
CA LEU A 118 3.44 15.26 -4.93
C LEU A 118 4.71 16.02 -4.51
N SER A 119 5.76 15.35 -4.02
CA SER A 119 6.95 16.03 -3.50
C SER A 119 7.91 16.51 -4.58
N SER A 120 7.84 15.92 -5.78
CA SER A 120 8.77 16.20 -6.89
C SER A 120 8.10 17.04 -7.99
N PRO A 121 8.45 18.34 -8.11
CA PRO A 121 8.07 19.14 -9.26
C PRO A 121 9.07 18.90 -10.40
N ASP A 122 8.84 17.86 -11.21
CA ASP A 122 9.59 17.71 -12.46
C ASP A 122 9.16 18.79 -13.48
N PRO A 123 10.10 19.38 -14.24
CA PRO A 123 9.75 20.30 -15.32
C PRO A 123 8.97 19.56 -16.42
N ILE A 124 8.00 20.24 -17.02
CA ILE A 124 7.34 19.73 -18.23
C ILE A 124 8.28 20.06 -19.40
N ASP A 125 8.93 19.04 -19.96
CA ASP A 125 9.62 19.17 -21.25
C ASP A 125 8.55 19.11 -22.38
N GLU A 126 8.54 20.13 -23.26
CA GLU A 126 7.66 20.23 -24.43
C GLU A 126 8.01 19.26 -25.56
#